data_AF-A0AAN5AY50-F1
#
_entry.id   AF-A0AAN5AY50-F1
#
_cell.length_a   1.000
_cell.length_b   1.000
_cell.length_c   1.000
_cell.angle_alpha   90.00
_cell.angle_beta   90.00
_cell.angle_gamma   90.00
#
_symmetry.space_group_name_H-M   'P 1'
#
loop_
_entity.id
_entity.type
_entity.pdbx_description
1 polymer ?
#
loop_
_entity_poly.entity_id
_entity_poly.type
_entity_poly.pdbx_seq_one_letter_code
_entity_poly.pdbx_strand_id
1 'polypeptide(L)'
;MAVKDIRVIHTLGPAGTNCEAAAHEWFRRNGRKGTVHLHPTFEIAAQALNDDPAIAVLGCVAYPDLHNLVFSNLNRFQMVDVFVMPTFNMILASRTGEAPRTISTHPAPQQLAPPGTELCFVNSNAQAAVECRHGRTDGCITTAKAAHSLGLKTIQDFGPVPMGFTIHAAV
;
A
#
# COMPACT_ATOMS: atom_id res chain seq x y z
N MET A 1 -25.65 6.72 1.90
CA MET A 1 -25.47 6.11 0.56
C MET A 1 -25.25 4.61 0.71
N ALA A 2 -25.76 3.76 -0.20
CA ALA A 2 -25.54 2.32 -0.07
C ALA A 2 -24.18 1.95 -0.67
N VAL A 3 -23.32 1.28 0.11
CA VAL A 3 -22.13 0.54 -0.36
C VAL A 3 -22.39 -0.27 -1.66
N LYS A 4 -23.66 -0.60 -1.88
CA LYS A 4 -24.20 -1.27 -3.06
C LYS A 4 -24.08 -0.52 -4.39
N ASP A 5 -23.61 0.71 -4.45
CA ASP A 5 -23.49 1.40 -5.76
C ASP A 5 -22.05 1.51 -6.26
N ILE A 6 -21.05 1.26 -5.40
CA ILE A 6 -19.63 1.38 -5.74
C ILE A 6 -19.23 0.36 -6.82
N ARG A 7 -18.64 0.88 -7.90
CA ARG A 7 -18.10 0.15 -9.06
C ARG A 7 -16.65 0.50 -9.37
N VAL A 8 -16.17 1.63 -8.85
CA VAL A 8 -14.82 2.14 -9.08
C VAL A 8 -14.16 2.47 -7.75
N ILE A 9 -12.95 1.99 -7.53
CA ILE A 9 -12.13 2.33 -6.35
C ILE A 9 -10.85 3.02 -6.82
N HIS A 10 -10.61 4.22 -6.32
CA HIS A 10 -9.35 4.96 -6.47
C HIS A 10 -8.48 4.72 -5.25
N THR A 11 -7.20 4.42 -5.43
CA THR A 11 -6.30 4.16 -4.30
C THR A 11 -4.84 4.47 -4.63
N LEU A 12 -3.99 4.38 -3.61
CA LEU A 12 -2.56 4.65 -3.70
C LEU A 12 -1.84 3.53 -4.48
N GLY A 13 -1.14 3.93 -5.53
CA GLY A 13 -0.25 3.08 -6.32
C GLY A 13 1.17 2.99 -5.75
N PRO A 14 2.15 2.46 -6.53
CA PRO A 14 2.00 1.90 -7.88
C PRO A 14 1.26 0.54 -7.89
N ALA A 15 1.20 -0.13 -9.04
CA ALA A 15 0.70 -1.50 -9.12
C ALA A 15 1.50 -2.44 -8.22
N GLY A 16 0.85 -3.44 -7.67
CA GLY A 16 1.48 -4.41 -6.78
C GLY A 16 1.48 -4.05 -5.29
N THR A 17 0.81 -2.97 -4.89
CA THR A 17 0.75 -2.54 -3.48
C THR A 17 -0.33 -3.26 -2.67
N ASN A 18 -0.23 -3.18 -1.35
CA ASN A 18 -1.28 -3.65 -0.45
C ASN A 18 -2.61 -2.89 -0.67
N CYS A 19 -2.55 -1.62 -1.05
CA CYS A 19 -3.75 -0.81 -1.34
C CYS A 19 -4.50 -1.32 -2.59
N GLU A 20 -3.78 -1.65 -3.66
CA GLU A 20 -4.37 -2.29 -4.85
C GLU A 20 -5.02 -3.64 -4.46
N ALA A 21 -4.30 -4.47 -3.70
CA ALA A 21 -4.81 -5.76 -3.25
C ALA A 21 -6.07 -5.62 -2.39
N ALA A 22 -6.10 -4.62 -1.51
CA ALA A 22 -7.24 -4.30 -0.67
C ALA A 22 -8.46 -3.84 -1.49
N ALA A 23 -8.27 -3.08 -2.55
CA ALA A 23 -9.38 -2.65 -3.42
C ALA A 23 -10.03 -3.84 -4.12
N HIS A 24 -9.23 -4.76 -4.65
CA HIS A 24 -9.73 -6.00 -5.24
C HIS A 24 -10.39 -6.92 -4.20
N GLU A 25 -9.81 -7.03 -3.01
CA GLU A 25 -10.36 -7.83 -1.91
C GLU A 25 -11.72 -7.29 -1.46
N TRP A 26 -11.88 -5.97 -1.41
CA TRP A 26 -13.15 -5.35 -1.07
C TRP A 26 -14.25 -5.71 -2.08
N PHE A 27 -13.96 -5.61 -3.39
CA PHE A 27 -14.90 -6.04 -4.43
C PHE A 27 -15.25 -7.54 -4.30
N ARG A 28 -14.25 -8.38 -4.04
CA ARG A 28 -14.44 -9.82 -3.86
C ARG A 28 -15.34 -10.14 -2.66
N ARG A 29 -15.11 -9.52 -1.50
CA ARG A 29 -15.94 -9.70 -0.28
C ARG A 29 -17.38 -9.26 -0.49
N ASN A 30 -17.58 -8.24 -1.33
CA ASN A 30 -18.91 -7.73 -1.68
C ASN A 30 -19.55 -8.45 -2.87
N GLY A 31 -18.95 -9.55 -3.36
CA GLY A 31 -19.51 -10.37 -4.44
C GLY A 31 -19.64 -9.64 -5.78
N ARG A 32 -18.73 -8.69 -6.05
CA ARG A 32 -18.84 -7.73 -7.16
C ARG A 32 -17.59 -7.66 -8.00
N LYS A 33 -17.78 -7.19 -9.23
CA LYS A 33 -16.70 -6.74 -10.11
C LYS A 33 -16.65 -5.22 -10.08
N GLY A 34 -15.44 -4.68 -10.18
CA GLY A 34 -15.24 -3.24 -10.28
C GLY A 34 -13.84 -2.92 -10.77
N THR A 35 -13.62 -1.64 -11.03
CA THR A 35 -12.38 -1.11 -11.59
C THR A 35 -11.55 -0.49 -10.47
N VAL A 36 -10.24 -0.73 -10.48
CA VAL A 36 -9.28 -0.10 -9.55
C VAL A 36 -8.40 0.88 -10.32
N HIS A 37 -8.37 2.13 -9.88
CA HIS A 37 -7.49 3.17 -10.42
C HIS A 37 -6.42 3.52 -9.39
N LEU A 38 -5.16 3.49 -9.83
CA LEU A 38 -3.99 3.74 -8.99
C LEU A 38 -3.47 5.14 -9.20
N HIS A 39 -3.15 5.82 -8.10
CA HIS A 39 -2.67 7.21 -8.09
C HIS A 39 -1.33 7.33 -7.39
N PRO A 40 -0.48 8.31 -7.76
CA PRO A 40 0.81 8.52 -7.11
C PRO A 40 0.70 8.90 -5.63
N THR A 41 -0.37 9.60 -5.26
CA THR A 41 -0.65 9.99 -3.87
C THR A 41 -2.12 9.75 -3.54
N PHE A 42 -2.41 9.69 -2.25
CA PHE A 42 -3.77 9.44 -1.78
C PHE A 42 -4.68 10.65 -1.99
N GLU A 43 -4.13 11.86 -1.96
CA GLU A 43 -4.82 13.12 -2.21
C GLU A 43 -5.31 13.21 -3.65
N ILE A 44 -4.49 12.77 -4.62
CA ILE A 44 -4.90 12.67 -6.03
C ILE A 44 -6.03 11.63 -6.19
N ALA A 45 -5.94 10.48 -5.49
CA ALA A 45 -7.02 9.51 -5.52
C ALA A 45 -8.34 10.11 -4.98
N ALA A 46 -8.27 10.90 -3.91
CA ALA A 46 -9.43 11.55 -3.30
C ALA A 46 -10.10 12.60 -4.18
N GLN A 47 -9.36 13.27 -5.06
CA GLN A 47 -9.92 14.22 -6.03
C GLN A 47 -10.88 13.56 -7.03
N ALA A 48 -10.80 12.24 -7.22
CA ALA A 48 -11.67 11.53 -8.15
C ALA A 48 -13.11 11.32 -7.63
N LEU A 49 -13.35 11.52 -6.33
CA LEU A 49 -14.70 11.52 -5.78
C LEU A 49 -15.44 12.78 -6.25
N ASN A 50 -16.16 12.65 -7.37
CA ASN A 50 -16.90 13.71 -8.05
C ASN A 50 -18.42 13.61 -7.79
N ASP A 51 -18.83 13.54 -6.53
CA ASP A 51 -20.23 13.35 -6.09
C ASP A 51 -20.94 12.12 -6.72
N ASP A 52 -20.18 11.22 -7.32
CA ASP A 52 -20.67 10.00 -7.97
C ASP A 52 -20.74 8.85 -6.95
N PRO A 53 -21.94 8.32 -6.64
CA PRO A 53 -22.10 7.21 -5.70
C PRO A 53 -21.43 5.90 -6.16
N ALA A 54 -21.04 5.79 -7.43
CA ALA A 54 -20.33 4.64 -7.97
C ALA A 54 -18.82 4.68 -7.71
N ILE A 55 -18.29 5.80 -7.23
CA ILE A 55 -16.86 6.00 -6.98
C ILE A 55 -16.58 5.97 -5.48
N ALA A 56 -15.54 5.22 -5.11
CA ALA A 56 -14.99 5.22 -3.77
C ALA A 56 -13.48 5.42 -3.78
N VAL A 57 -12.94 5.78 -2.63
CA VAL A 57 -11.50 5.88 -2.38
C VAL A 57 -11.11 4.96 -1.24
N LEU A 58 -10.04 4.19 -1.44
CA LEU A 58 -9.54 3.24 -0.45
C LEU A 58 -8.24 3.73 0.16
N GLY A 59 -8.23 3.93 1.48
CA GLY A 59 -7.05 4.33 2.26
C GLY A 59 -6.57 3.24 3.20
N CYS A 60 -5.25 3.12 3.37
CA CYS A 60 -4.63 2.31 4.42
C CYS A 60 -4.62 3.09 5.74
N VAL A 61 -5.00 2.45 6.85
CA VAL A 61 -5.03 3.12 8.18
C VAL A 61 -3.66 3.60 8.66
N ALA A 62 -2.58 2.99 8.15
CA ALA A 62 -1.21 3.37 8.44
C ALA A 62 -0.67 4.51 7.53
N TYR A 63 -1.51 5.09 6.66
CA TYR A 63 -1.10 6.22 5.84
C TYR A 63 -0.88 7.47 6.72
N PRO A 64 0.30 8.11 6.70
CA PRO A 64 0.64 9.18 7.65
C PRO A 64 -0.36 10.35 7.65
N ASP A 65 -0.88 10.70 6.48
CA ASP A 65 -1.72 11.88 6.30
C ASP A 65 -3.23 11.57 6.16
N LEU A 66 -3.65 10.36 6.57
CA LEU A 66 -5.04 9.94 6.42
C LEU A 66 -6.01 10.87 7.17
N HIS A 67 -5.59 11.36 8.34
CA HIS A 67 -6.38 12.29 9.14
C HIS A 67 -6.70 13.58 8.37
N ASN A 68 -5.70 14.21 7.76
CA ASN A 68 -5.90 15.44 6.99
C ASN A 68 -6.84 15.22 5.81
N LEU A 69 -6.75 14.07 5.13
CA LEU A 69 -7.68 13.77 4.05
C LEU A 69 -9.13 13.68 4.55
N VAL A 70 -9.37 12.94 5.63
CA VAL A 70 -10.72 12.75 6.18
C VAL A 70 -11.29 14.10 6.65
N PHE A 71 -10.54 14.83 7.48
CA PHE A 71 -11.03 16.08 8.07
C PHE A 71 -11.20 17.22 7.06
N SER A 72 -10.40 17.25 5.99
CA SER A 72 -10.54 18.26 4.92
C SER A 72 -11.73 17.99 3.99
N ASN A 73 -12.40 16.84 4.11
CA ASN A 73 -13.48 16.44 3.20
C ASN A 73 -14.75 15.97 3.93
N LEU A 74 -14.95 16.34 5.21
CA LEU A 74 -16.11 15.91 6.01
C LEU A 74 -17.48 16.21 5.39
N ASN A 75 -17.58 17.27 4.59
CA ASN A 75 -18.80 17.67 3.89
C ASN A 75 -18.97 17.04 2.50
N ARG A 76 -17.94 16.33 2.01
CA ARG A 76 -17.89 15.74 0.67
C ARG A 76 -17.89 14.23 0.71
N PHE A 77 -17.22 13.63 1.69
CA PHE A 77 -17.05 12.18 1.78
C PHE A 77 -17.36 11.67 3.19
N GLN A 78 -17.81 10.42 3.26
CA GLN A 78 -17.98 9.67 4.50
C GLN A 78 -17.30 8.31 4.39
N MET A 79 -16.79 7.80 5.51
CA MET A 79 -16.34 6.42 5.59
C MET A 79 -17.56 5.51 5.56
N VAL A 80 -17.66 4.67 4.53
CA VAL A 80 -18.80 3.77 4.33
C VAL A 80 -18.49 2.32 4.69
N ASP A 81 -17.21 1.96 4.81
CA ASP A 81 -16.78 0.63 5.20
C ASP A 81 -15.34 0.63 5.76
N VAL A 82 -15.02 -0.36 6.58
CA VAL A 82 -13.68 -0.62 7.11
C VAL A 82 -13.47 -2.13 7.26
N PHE A 83 -12.30 -2.60 6.84
CA PHE A 83 -11.98 -4.02 6.94
C PHE A 83 -10.50 -4.25 7.21
N VAL A 84 -10.21 -5.43 7.76
CA VAL A 84 -8.84 -5.90 7.97
C VAL A 84 -8.55 -7.03 6.98
N MET A 85 -7.35 -7.01 6.41
CA MET A 85 -6.79 -8.13 5.65
C MET A 85 -5.28 -8.26 5.89
N PRO A 86 -4.71 -9.47 5.74
CA PRO A 86 -3.26 -9.62 5.74
C PRO A 86 -2.66 -8.87 4.55
N THR A 87 -1.58 -8.13 4.77
CA THR A 87 -0.75 -7.58 3.69
C THR A 87 -0.03 -8.69 2.93
N PHE A 88 0.63 -8.36 1.82
CA PHE A 88 1.74 -9.19 1.36
C PHE A 88 2.78 -9.34 2.47
N ASN A 89 3.45 -10.49 2.50
CA ASN A 89 4.54 -10.74 3.45
C ASN A 89 5.57 -9.62 3.39
N MET A 90 5.97 -9.12 4.54
CA MET A 90 7.10 -8.23 4.67
C MET A 90 8.37 -9.07 4.70
N ILE A 91 9.37 -8.69 3.93
CA ILE A 91 10.61 -9.46 3.79
C ILE A 91 11.83 -8.55 3.79
N LEU A 92 12.95 -9.13 4.20
CA LEU A 92 14.29 -8.65 3.87
C LEU A 92 14.73 -9.35 2.59
N ALA A 93 15.10 -8.58 1.57
CA ALA A 93 15.56 -9.10 0.29
C ALA A 93 16.87 -8.45 -0.14
N SER A 94 17.65 -9.14 -0.98
CA SER A 94 18.82 -8.59 -1.68
C SER A 94 18.91 -9.09 -3.11
N ARG A 95 19.80 -8.49 -3.90
CA ARG A 95 20.06 -8.95 -5.28
C ARG A 95 20.75 -10.32 -5.30
N THR A 96 21.69 -10.55 -4.38
CA THR A 96 22.56 -11.74 -4.37
C THR A 96 22.02 -12.87 -3.49
N GLY A 97 21.17 -12.55 -2.51
CA GLY A 97 20.74 -13.45 -1.43
C GLY A 97 21.65 -13.38 -0.21
N GLU A 98 22.69 -12.56 -0.24
CA GLU A 98 23.61 -12.35 0.88
C GLU A 98 23.11 -11.26 1.82
N ALA A 99 23.60 -11.28 3.06
CA ALA A 99 23.28 -10.29 4.08
C ALA A 99 23.74 -8.88 3.66
N PRO A 100 22.81 -7.90 3.54
CA PRO A 100 23.13 -6.56 3.06
C PRO A 100 23.78 -5.70 4.13
N ARG A 101 24.69 -4.80 3.73
CA ARG A 101 25.23 -3.75 4.64
C ARG A 101 24.39 -2.49 4.58
N THR A 102 23.88 -2.16 3.41
CA THR A 102 22.97 -1.03 3.16
C THR A 102 21.56 -1.53 2.81
N ILE A 103 20.53 -0.94 3.42
CA ILE A 103 19.14 -1.34 3.23
C ILE A 103 18.28 -0.14 2.88
N SER A 104 17.58 -0.21 1.75
CA SER A 104 16.49 0.71 1.47
C SER A 104 15.20 0.28 2.18
N THR A 105 14.50 1.21 2.81
CA THR A 105 13.26 0.89 3.56
C THR A 105 12.33 2.09 3.65
N HIS A 106 11.03 1.83 3.72
CA HIS A 106 10.08 2.85 4.19
C HIS A 106 10.25 3.06 5.71
N PRO A 107 9.97 4.25 6.27
CA PRO A 107 10.09 4.47 7.70
C PRO A 107 9.24 3.51 8.57
N ALA A 108 8.06 3.11 8.11
CA ALA A 108 7.15 2.26 8.89
C ALA A 108 7.74 0.88 9.24
N PRO A 109 8.29 0.08 8.30
CA PRO A 109 8.88 -1.22 8.62
C PRO A 109 10.38 -1.17 8.96
N GLN A 110 10.95 0.00 9.28
CA GLN A 110 12.41 0.14 9.49
C GLN A 110 12.98 -0.82 10.56
N GLN A 111 12.18 -1.17 11.57
CA GLN A 111 12.58 -2.07 12.65
C GLN A 111 12.80 -3.52 12.20
N LEU A 112 12.39 -3.88 10.99
CA LEU A 112 12.68 -5.20 10.40
C LEU A 112 14.11 -5.31 9.86
N ALA A 113 14.83 -4.19 9.73
CA ALA A 113 16.22 -4.21 9.31
C ALA A 113 17.12 -4.80 10.42
N PRO A 114 18.11 -5.64 10.06
CA PRO A 114 19.07 -6.17 11.03
C PRO A 114 19.85 -5.05 11.75
N PRO A 115 20.21 -5.23 13.03
CA PRO A 115 21.06 -4.27 13.73
C PRO A 115 22.39 -4.05 13.02
N GLY A 116 22.85 -2.80 12.96
CA GLY A 116 24.14 -2.43 12.37
C GLY A 116 24.14 -2.24 10.85
N THR A 117 22.98 -2.37 10.17
CA THR A 117 22.85 -1.99 8.76
C THR A 117 22.63 -0.49 8.59
N GLU A 118 23.19 0.09 7.54
CA GLU A 118 22.93 1.47 7.15
C GLU A 118 21.58 1.57 6.43
N LEU A 119 20.70 2.47 6.86
CA LEU A 119 19.35 2.62 6.31
C LEU A 119 19.23 3.79 5.34
N CYS A 120 18.67 3.53 4.16
CA CYS A 120 18.28 4.55 3.18
C CYS A 120 16.75 4.63 3.13
N PHE A 121 16.18 5.75 3.58
CA PHE A 121 14.73 5.91 3.62
C PHE A 121 14.12 6.27 2.26
N VAL A 122 13.00 5.62 1.93
CA VAL A 122 12.22 5.86 0.71
C VAL A 122 10.72 5.94 0.99
N ASN A 123 9.95 6.43 0.02
CA ASN A 123 8.54 6.73 0.19
C ASN A 123 7.59 5.52 0.11
N SER A 124 8.08 4.32 -0.25
CA SER A 124 7.26 3.10 -0.23
C SER A 124 8.09 1.82 -0.20
N ASN A 125 7.47 0.71 0.23
CA ASN A 125 8.08 -0.62 0.14
C ASN A 125 8.42 -1.00 -1.31
N ALA A 126 7.56 -0.64 -2.27
CA ALA A 126 7.82 -0.89 -3.69
C ALA A 126 9.05 -0.12 -4.18
N GLN A 127 9.20 1.15 -3.79
CA GLN A 127 10.38 1.95 -4.10
C GLN A 127 11.65 1.33 -3.50
N ALA A 128 11.59 0.80 -2.26
CA ALA A 128 12.73 0.13 -1.65
C ALA A 128 13.23 -1.06 -2.50
N ALA A 129 12.30 -1.87 -3.02
CA ALA A 129 12.66 -2.96 -3.92
C ALA A 129 13.32 -2.46 -5.22
N VAL A 130 12.82 -1.36 -5.78
CA VAL A 130 13.39 -0.71 -6.97
C VAL A 130 14.82 -0.20 -6.70
N GLU A 131 15.05 0.47 -5.58
CA GLU A 131 16.38 0.96 -5.17
C GLU A 131 17.39 -0.19 -5.02
N CYS A 132 16.98 -1.27 -4.35
CA CYS A 132 17.81 -2.47 -4.20
C CYS A 132 18.11 -3.12 -5.56
N ARG A 133 17.11 -3.27 -6.43
CA ARG A 133 17.27 -3.82 -7.79
C ARG A 133 18.27 -3.01 -8.62
N HIS A 134 18.23 -1.69 -8.54
CA HIS A 134 19.18 -0.80 -9.22
C HIS A 134 20.55 -0.74 -8.57
N GLY A 135 20.75 -1.41 -7.43
CA GLY A 135 22.02 -1.43 -6.73
C GLY A 135 22.35 -0.14 -5.99
N ARG A 136 21.36 0.71 -5.69
CA ARG A 136 21.55 1.86 -4.81
C ARG A 136 21.73 1.44 -3.35
N THR A 137 21.24 0.25 -3.00
CA THR A 137 21.44 -0.44 -1.72
C THR A 137 21.67 -1.93 -1.96
N ASP A 138 22.31 -2.60 -1.01
CA ASP A 138 22.59 -4.05 -1.09
C ASP A 138 21.31 -4.87 -0.89
N GLY A 139 20.42 -4.39 -0.02
CA GLY A 139 19.15 -5.01 0.31
C GLY A 139 18.02 -4.01 0.49
N CYS A 140 16.84 -4.53 0.75
CA CYS A 140 15.65 -3.74 1.06
C CYS A 140 14.73 -4.46 2.05
N ILE A 141 14.03 -3.69 2.86
CA ILE A 141 12.79 -4.15 3.51
C ILE A 141 11.63 -3.80 2.59
N THR A 142 10.92 -4.82 2.11
CA THR A 142 9.86 -4.66 1.11
C THR A 142 8.78 -5.74 1.24
N THR A 143 7.80 -5.74 0.34
CA THR A 143 6.82 -6.84 0.24
C THR A 143 7.35 -7.96 -0.64
N ALA A 144 6.98 -9.21 -0.34
CA ALA A 144 7.30 -10.37 -1.17
C ALA A 144 6.84 -10.20 -2.63
N LYS A 145 5.69 -9.55 -2.86
CA LYS A 145 5.20 -9.24 -4.22
C LYS A 145 6.16 -8.32 -4.97
N ALA A 146 6.62 -7.22 -4.36
CA ALA A 146 7.52 -6.27 -5.00
C ALA A 146 8.92 -6.86 -5.23
N ALA A 147 9.44 -7.62 -4.26
CA ALA A 147 10.71 -8.32 -4.41
C ALA A 147 10.67 -9.36 -5.54
N HIS A 148 9.59 -10.15 -5.62
CA HIS A 148 9.43 -11.17 -6.65
C HIS A 148 9.27 -10.55 -8.04
N SER A 149 8.46 -9.50 -8.21
CA SER A 149 8.40 -8.76 -9.49
C SER A 149 9.77 -8.17 -9.86
N LEU A 150 10.53 -7.80 -8.83
CA LEU A 150 11.94 -7.42 -8.87
C LEU A 150 12.84 -8.55 -9.42
N GLY A 151 12.57 -9.80 -9.07
CA GLY A 151 13.53 -10.91 -9.12
C GLY A 151 14.58 -10.85 -8.00
N LEU A 152 14.31 -10.12 -6.92
CA LEU A 152 15.17 -10.07 -5.72
C LEU A 152 15.04 -11.39 -4.94
N LYS A 153 16.09 -11.77 -4.22
CA LYS A 153 16.10 -12.97 -3.39
C LYS A 153 15.71 -12.64 -1.97
N THR A 154 14.78 -13.40 -1.42
CA THR A 154 14.39 -13.33 -0.01
C THR A 154 15.53 -13.85 0.86
N ILE A 155 15.91 -13.06 1.85
CA ILE A 155 16.85 -13.45 2.92
C ILE A 155 16.06 -13.90 4.15
N GLN A 156 15.04 -13.11 4.51
CA GLN A 156 14.17 -13.40 5.65
C GLN A 156 12.74 -12.97 5.33
N ASP A 157 11.79 -13.83 5.67
CA ASP A 157 10.36 -13.56 5.58
C ASP A 157 9.81 -13.30 6.99
N PHE A 158 9.21 -12.13 7.20
CA PHE A 158 8.61 -11.72 8.46
C PHE A 158 7.10 -11.99 8.51
N GLY A 159 6.53 -12.51 7.42
CA GLY A 159 5.11 -12.78 7.28
C GLY A 159 4.28 -11.52 7.00
N PRO A 160 2.96 -11.70 6.86
CA PRO A 160 2.04 -10.59 6.60
C PRO A 160 1.72 -9.83 7.90
N VAL A 161 1.39 -8.54 7.75
CA VAL A 161 0.85 -7.72 8.85
C VAL A 161 -0.66 -7.60 8.66
N PRO A 162 -1.49 -7.87 9.68
CA PRO A 162 -2.90 -7.50 9.64
C PRO A 162 -3.03 -5.98 9.53
N MET A 163 -3.62 -5.49 8.43
CA MET A 163 -3.71 -4.07 8.14
C MET A 163 -5.16 -3.65 7.91
N GLY A 164 -5.54 -2.50 8.48
CA GLY A 164 -6.84 -1.89 8.28
C GLY A 164 -6.88 -1.09 6.97
N PHE A 165 -8.01 -1.20 6.26
CA PHE A 165 -8.31 -0.42 5.07
C PHE A 165 -9.70 0.20 5.21
N THR A 166 -9.82 1.44 4.76
CA THR A 166 -11.03 2.26 4.86
C THR A 166 -11.56 2.56 3.46
N ILE A 167 -12.88 2.53 3.30
CA ILE A 167 -13.56 2.93 2.07
C ILE A 167 -14.32 4.22 2.34
N HIS A 168 -14.05 5.23 1.50
CA HIS A 168 -14.70 6.53 1.55
C HIS A 168 -15.48 6.76 0.27
N ALA A 169 -16.71 7.26 0.37
CA ALA A 169 -17.57 7.58 -0.76
C ALA A 169 -18.26 8.92 -0.52
N ALA A 170 -18.87 9.50 -1.56
CA ALA A 170 -19.62 10.75 -1.47
C ALA A 170 -20.74 10.67 -0.40
N VAL A 171 -21.09 11.82 0.19
CA VAL A 171 -22.14 11.90 1.23
C VAL A 171 -23.54 11.79 0.65
#